data_AF-A0A4R1KDJ1-F1
#
_entry.id   AF-A0A4R1KDJ1-F1
#
_cell.length_a   1.000
_cell.length_b   1.000
_cell.length_c   1.000
_cell.angle_alpha   90.00
_cell.angle_beta   90.00
_cell.angle_gamma   90.00
#
_symmetry.space_group_name_H-M   'P 1'
#
loop_
_entity.id
_entity.type
_entity.pdbx_description
1 polymer ?
#
loop_
_entity_poly.entity_id
_entity_poly.type
_entity_poly.pdbx_seq_one_letter_code
_entity_poly.pdbx_strand_id
1 'polypeptide(L)'
;MECTRFHRLISSYVDEEASSLERQAVEKHMAGCQSCRDELTNQLRLKDMVKLSYEKTMDIDMSRSIMAMIAPQAAKPAVKKVSFYKKFSVFAAAAAALFVLVFAAVMTMGTEETQVAGNEKLEEYVIEHVGAGVTDFNGTLATVNYKK
;
A
#
# COMPACT_ATOMS: atom_id res chain seq x y z
N MET A 1 -65.87 9.19 -21.47
CA MET A 1 -65.14 8.96 -20.21
C MET A 1 -63.84 8.18 -20.41
N GLU A 2 -63.77 7.22 -21.33
CA GLU A 2 -62.51 6.50 -21.65
C GLU A 2 -61.37 7.42 -22.11
N CYS A 3 -61.65 8.43 -22.93
CA CYS A 3 -60.60 9.31 -23.49
C CYS A 3 -59.79 10.04 -22.40
N THR A 4 -60.41 10.44 -21.29
CA THR A 4 -59.71 11.16 -20.20
C THR A 4 -58.60 10.31 -19.58
N ARG A 5 -58.82 8.99 -19.46
CA ARG A 5 -57.78 8.05 -19.00
C ARG A 5 -56.64 7.96 -20.02
N PHE A 6 -56.98 7.86 -21.30
CA PHE A 6 -55.99 7.78 -22.37
C PHE A 6 -55.19 9.07 -22.54
N HIS A 7 -55.77 10.26 -22.30
CA HIS A 7 -55.02 11.53 -22.34
C HIS A 7 -53.87 11.54 -21.32
N ARG A 8 -54.10 11.00 -20.11
CA ARG A 8 -53.03 10.85 -19.12
C ARG A 8 -51.96 9.86 -19.59
N LEU A 9 -52.39 8.73 -20.15
CA LEU A 9 -51.49 7.70 -20.68
C LEU A 9 -50.69 8.17 -21.91
N ILE A 10 -51.26 9.07 -22.73
CA ILE A 10 -50.60 9.67 -23.89
C ILE A 10 -49.40 10.53 -23.45
N SER A 11 -49.48 11.24 -22.32
CA SER A 11 -48.32 11.94 -21.75
C SER A 11 -47.18 10.97 -21.47
N SER A 12 -47.45 9.89 -20.72
CA SER A 12 -46.46 8.85 -20.44
C SER A 12 -45.96 8.14 -21.71
N TYR A 13 -46.80 8.04 -22.76
CA TYR A 13 -46.39 7.51 -24.06
C TYR A 13 -45.37 8.41 -24.77
N VAL A 14 -45.61 9.74 -24.75
CA VAL A 14 -44.75 10.76 -25.39
C VAL A 14 -43.39 10.88 -24.70
N ASP A 15 -43.37 10.70 -23.38
CA ASP A 15 -42.18 10.76 -22.51
C ASP A 15 -41.41 9.43 -22.46
N GLU A 16 -41.87 8.39 -23.18
CA GLU A 16 -41.29 7.04 -23.20
C GLU A 16 -41.33 6.31 -21.83
N GLU A 17 -42.22 6.72 -20.93
CA GLU A 17 -42.40 6.16 -19.59
C GLU A 17 -43.52 5.10 -19.51
N ALA A 18 -44.36 5.00 -20.55
CA ALA A 18 -45.42 3.99 -20.60
C ALA A 18 -44.87 2.57 -20.70
N SER A 19 -45.41 1.66 -19.89
CA SER A 19 -45.11 0.22 -19.99
C SER A 19 -45.55 -0.35 -21.34
N SER A 20 -45.02 -1.51 -21.73
CA SER A 20 -45.38 -2.18 -23.00
C SER A 20 -46.88 -2.44 -23.14
N LEU A 21 -47.55 -2.81 -22.06
CA LEU A 21 -48.99 -3.06 -22.03
C LEU A 21 -49.81 -1.78 -22.17
N GLU A 22 -49.40 -0.71 -21.49
CA GLU A 22 -50.04 0.61 -21.63
C GLU A 22 -49.87 1.15 -23.04
N ARG A 23 -48.67 1.01 -23.61
CA ARG A 23 -48.34 1.43 -24.97
C ARG A 23 -49.27 0.77 -26.00
N GLN A 24 -49.44 -0.55 -25.90
CA GLN A 24 -50.37 -1.29 -26.76
C GLN A 24 -51.83 -0.85 -26.55
N ALA A 25 -52.22 -0.54 -25.30
CA ALA A 25 -53.56 -0.04 -25.02
C ALA A 25 -53.82 1.34 -25.62
N VAL A 26 -52.86 2.28 -25.55
CA VAL A 26 -52.94 3.60 -26.19
C VAL A 26 -53.06 3.44 -27.70
N GLU A 27 -52.19 2.65 -28.33
CA GLU A 27 -52.19 2.42 -29.78
C GLU A 27 -53.52 1.81 -30.25
N LYS A 28 -54.06 0.83 -29.52
CA LYS A 28 -55.36 0.24 -29.82
C LYS A 28 -56.50 1.26 -29.71
N HIS A 29 -56.47 2.13 -28.70
CA HIS A 29 -57.47 3.18 -28.54
C HIS A 29 -57.38 4.24 -29.65
N MET A 30 -56.17 4.67 -29.99
CA MET A 30 -55.90 5.63 -31.05
C MET A 30 -56.25 5.11 -32.44
N ALA A 31 -56.33 3.79 -32.66
CA ALA A 31 -56.84 3.26 -33.92
C ALA A 31 -58.31 3.68 -34.18
N GLY A 32 -59.13 3.76 -33.14
CA GLY A 32 -60.55 4.08 -33.23
C GLY A 32 -60.94 5.52 -32.84
N CYS A 33 -60.06 6.28 -32.19
CA CYS A 33 -60.42 7.57 -31.59
C CYS A 33 -59.64 8.75 -32.21
N GLN A 34 -60.32 9.62 -32.94
CA GLN A 34 -59.70 10.82 -33.53
C GLN A 34 -59.23 11.83 -32.48
N SER A 35 -60.03 12.10 -31.43
CA SER A 35 -59.67 13.10 -30.42
C SER A 35 -58.37 12.76 -29.68
N CYS A 36 -58.10 11.48 -29.44
CA CYS A 36 -56.86 11.03 -28.81
C CYS A 36 -55.66 11.09 -29.76
N ARG A 37 -55.86 10.96 -31.09
CA ARG A 37 -54.81 11.23 -32.09
C ARG A 37 -54.47 12.71 -32.16
N ASP A 38 -55.49 13.57 -32.07
CA ASP A 38 -55.30 15.02 -32.03
C ASP A 38 -54.55 15.44 -30.76
N GLU A 39 -54.89 14.84 -29.61
CA GLU A 39 -54.17 15.05 -28.35
C GLU A 39 -52.69 14.64 -28.45
N LEU A 40 -52.39 13.45 -29.00
CA LEU A 40 -51.01 13.02 -29.22
C LEU A 40 -50.25 14.02 -30.10
N THR A 41 -50.88 14.50 -31.18
CA THR A 41 -50.28 15.48 -32.09
C THR A 41 -49.97 16.80 -31.37
N ASN A 42 -50.88 17.26 -30.50
CA ASN A 42 -50.69 18.46 -29.70
C ASN A 42 -49.52 18.31 -28.72
N GLN A 43 -49.40 17.16 -28.04
CA GLN A 43 -48.31 16.91 -27.10
C GLN A 43 -46.95 16.81 -27.80
N LEU A 44 -46.88 16.15 -28.97
CA LEU A 44 -45.66 16.12 -29.79
C LEU A 44 -45.25 17.52 -30.26
N ARG A 45 -46.22 18.34 -30.69
CA ARG A 45 -45.95 19.73 -31.06
C ARG A 45 -45.40 20.54 -29.88
N LEU A 46 -45.94 20.34 -28.68
CA LEU A 46 -45.42 20.98 -27.47
C LEU A 46 -43.99 20.53 -27.16
N LYS A 47 -43.71 19.23 -27.24
CA LYS A 47 -42.35 18.66 -27.08
C LYS A 47 -41.36 19.30 -28.05
N ASP A 48 -41.73 19.45 -29.31
CA ASP A 48 -40.88 20.08 -30.33
C ASP A 48 -40.68 21.57 -30.05
N MET A 49 -41.73 22.30 -29.66
CA MET A 49 -41.61 23.72 -29.30
C MET A 49 -40.67 23.93 -28.11
N VAL A 50 -40.77 23.08 -27.09
CA VAL A 50 -39.86 23.08 -25.94
C VAL A 50 -38.44 22.80 -26.42
N LYS A 51 -38.23 21.74 -27.20
CA LYS A 51 -36.91 21.37 -27.73
C LYS A 51 -36.26 22.53 -28.50
N LEU A 52 -36.99 23.15 -29.43
CA LEU A 52 -36.53 24.29 -30.24
C LEU A 52 -36.17 25.50 -29.37
N SER A 53 -36.88 25.71 -28.26
CA SER A 53 -36.57 26.81 -27.33
C SER A 53 -35.22 26.63 -26.62
N TYR A 54 -34.76 25.38 -26.45
CA TYR A 54 -33.50 25.05 -25.78
C TYR A 54 -32.35 24.71 -26.75
N GLU A 55 -32.62 24.51 -28.03
CA GLU A 55 -31.62 24.12 -29.04
C GLU A 55 -30.52 25.19 -29.25
N LYS A 56 -30.77 26.43 -28.82
CA LYS A 56 -29.81 27.54 -28.86
C LYS A 56 -29.06 27.74 -27.53
N THR A 57 -29.00 26.74 -26.67
CA THR A 57 -28.15 26.82 -25.48
C THR A 57 -26.69 26.59 -25.87
N MET A 58 -25.81 27.38 -25.26
CA MET A 58 -24.42 27.59 -25.66
C MET A 58 -23.63 26.27 -25.72
N ASP A 59 -22.67 26.20 -26.63
CA ASP A 59 -21.70 25.08 -26.71
C ASP A 59 -20.80 25.11 -25.46
N ILE A 60 -21.26 24.43 -24.40
CA ILE A 60 -20.50 24.25 -23.17
C ILE A 60 -19.84 22.89 -23.25
N ASP A 61 -18.55 22.87 -23.58
CA ASP A 61 -17.75 21.65 -23.56
C ASP A 61 -17.51 21.16 -22.12
N MET A 62 -18.44 20.34 -21.63
CA MET A 62 -18.33 19.64 -20.36
C MET A 62 -17.61 18.29 -20.48
N SER A 63 -17.12 17.92 -21.67
CA SER A 63 -16.58 16.58 -21.94
C SER A 63 -15.45 16.23 -20.99
N ARG A 64 -14.54 17.18 -20.74
CA ARG A 64 -13.42 16.98 -19.79
C ARG A 64 -13.92 16.73 -18.36
N SER A 65 -14.93 17.47 -17.90
CA SER A 65 -15.47 17.32 -16.54
C SER A 65 -16.18 15.99 -16.37
N ILE A 66 -16.99 15.60 -17.35
CA ILE A 66 -17.71 14.32 -17.34
C ILE A 66 -16.72 13.16 -17.39
N MET A 67 -15.75 13.20 -18.31
CA MET A 67 -14.71 12.16 -18.42
C MET A 67 -13.89 12.03 -17.16
N ALA A 68 -13.62 13.12 -16.43
CA ALA A 68 -12.95 13.04 -15.14
C ALA A 68 -13.79 12.33 -14.05
N MET A 69 -15.12 12.40 -14.11
CA MET A 69 -16.02 11.74 -13.15
C MET A 69 -16.25 10.26 -13.47
N ILE A 70 -16.28 9.89 -14.74
CA ILE A 70 -16.54 8.49 -15.17
C ILE A 70 -15.27 7.70 -15.47
N ALA A 71 -14.12 8.37 -15.62
CA ALA A 71 -12.86 7.67 -15.81
C ALA A 71 -12.68 6.71 -14.63
N PRO A 72 -12.44 5.41 -14.91
CA PRO A 72 -12.08 4.49 -13.84
C PRO A 72 -10.87 5.10 -13.17
N GLN A 73 -10.91 5.19 -11.84
CA GLN A 73 -9.88 5.84 -11.05
C GLN A 73 -8.58 5.10 -11.34
N ALA A 74 -7.84 5.57 -12.36
CA ALA A 74 -6.65 4.93 -12.85
C ALA A 74 -5.74 4.89 -11.65
N ALA A 75 -5.56 3.68 -11.12
CA ALA A 75 -4.91 3.44 -9.84
C ALA A 75 -3.66 4.31 -9.80
N LYS A 76 -3.65 5.30 -8.91
CA LYS A 76 -2.50 6.19 -8.73
C LYS A 76 -1.28 5.27 -8.64
N PRO A 77 -0.22 5.45 -9.46
CA PRO A 77 0.93 4.57 -9.38
C PRO A 77 1.39 4.58 -7.94
N ALA A 78 1.40 3.40 -7.30
CA ALA A 78 1.82 3.27 -5.92
C ALA A 78 3.26 3.76 -5.84
N VAL A 79 3.43 5.01 -5.42
CA VAL A 79 4.75 5.60 -5.23
C VAL A 79 5.38 4.77 -4.12
N LYS A 80 6.29 3.86 -4.47
CA LYS A 80 7.00 3.02 -3.50
C LYS A 80 7.80 3.96 -2.61
N LYS A 81 7.22 4.33 -1.46
CA LYS A 81 7.93 5.07 -0.41
C LYS A 81 9.06 4.16 0.05
N VAL A 82 10.27 4.37 -0.48
CA VAL A 82 11.46 3.75 0.07
C VAL A 82 11.56 4.22 1.52
N SER A 83 11.30 3.28 2.42
CA SER A 83 11.22 3.49 3.85
C SER A 83 12.47 4.22 4.34
N PHE A 84 12.27 5.39 4.96
CA PHE A 84 13.32 6.19 5.59
C PHE A 84 14.15 5.36 6.60
N TYR A 85 13.53 4.33 7.19
CA TYR A 85 14.17 3.37 8.09
C TYR A 85 15.23 2.49 7.40
N LYS A 86 15.11 2.20 6.09
CA LYS A 86 16.18 1.51 5.35
C LYS A 86 17.43 2.36 5.21
N LYS A 87 17.29 3.69 5.11
CA LYS A 87 18.44 4.61 5.06
C LYS A 87 19.09 4.75 6.43
N PHE A 88 18.31 4.89 7.49
CA PHE A 88 18.82 4.98 8.87
C PHE A 88 19.40 3.66 9.40
N SER A 89 18.90 2.51 8.94
CA SER A 89 19.42 1.19 9.31
C SER A 89 20.90 0.99 8.95
N VAL A 90 21.35 1.52 7.81
CA VAL A 90 22.76 1.42 7.39
C VAL A 90 23.66 2.27 8.29
N PHE A 91 23.21 3.46 8.69
CA PHE A 91 23.95 4.32 9.62
C PHE A 91 23.96 3.77 11.05
N ALA A 92 22.86 3.15 11.51
CA ALA A 92 22.78 2.52 12.82
C ALA A 92 23.74 1.33 12.98
N ALA A 93 23.88 0.50 11.94
CA ALA A 93 24.81 -0.63 11.96
C ALA A 93 26.28 -0.17 12.03
N ALA A 94 26.65 0.88 11.30
CA ALA A 94 28.00 1.45 11.31
C ALA A 94 28.35 2.08 12.68
N ALA A 95 27.40 2.78 13.31
CA ALA A 95 27.59 3.37 14.63
C ALA A 95 27.80 2.31 15.72
N ALA A 96 27.05 1.20 15.68
CA ALA A 96 27.20 0.11 16.64
C ALA A 96 28.59 -0.55 16.55
N ALA A 97 29.10 -0.79 15.33
CA ALA A 97 30.43 -1.37 15.14
C ALA A 97 31.55 -0.46 15.69
N LEU A 98 31.46 0.85 15.45
CA LEU A 98 32.40 1.81 16.04
C LEU A 98 32.32 1.83 17.57
N PHE A 99 31.11 1.77 18.13
CA PHE A 99 30.93 1.74 19.58
C PHE A 99 31.57 0.50 20.20
N VAL A 100 31.42 -0.67 19.59
CA VAL A 100 32.06 -1.92 20.05
C VAL A 100 33.58 -1.81 20.01
N LEU A 101 34.15 -1.26 18.92
CA LEU A 101 35.61 -1.08 18.80
C LEU A 101 36.17 -0.08 19.82
N VAL A 102 35.48 1.03 20.04
CA VAL A 102 35.87 2.03 21.05
C VAL A 102 35.75 1.45 22.45
N PHE A 103 34.68 0.70 22.74
CA PHE A 103 34.48 0.08 24.04
C PHE A 103 35.54 -1.00 24.32
N ALA A 104 35.89 -1.81 23.32
CA ALA A 104 37.00 -2.76 23.42
C ALA A 104 38.33 -2.05 23.68
N ALA A 105 38.63 -0.96 22.97
CA ALA A 105 39.85 -0.19 23.18
C ALA A 105 39.92 0.42 24.60
N VAL A 106 38.81 0.98 25.10
CA VAL A 106 38.73 1.52 26.47
C VAL A 106 38.94 0.42 27.51
N MET A 107 38.33 -0.75 27.33
CA MET A 107 38.53 -1.90 28.22
C MET A 107 39.99 -2.38 28.23
N THR A 108 40.71 -2.30 27.11
CA THR A 108 42.14 -2.66 27.06
C THR A 108 43.06 -1.61 27.66
N MET A 109 42.65 -0.34 27.74
CA MET A 109 43.48 0.73 28.31
C MET A 109 43.25 0.94 29.82
N GLY A 110 42.14 0.43 30.37
CA GLY A 110 41.82 0.50 31.80
C GLY A 110 42.39 -0.64 32.66
N THR A 111 43.14 -1.58 32.07
CA THR A 111 43.81 -2.64 32.84
C THR A 111 45.15 -2.13 33.39
N GLU A 112 45.09 -1.30 34.42
CA GLU A 112 46.18 -1.29 35.41
C GLU A 112 46.17 -2.67 36.10
N GLU A 113 47.33 -3.30 36.11
CA GLU A 113 47.67 -4.63 36.64
C GLU A 113 46.60 -5.30 37.53
N THR A 114 45.66 -6.02 36.92
CA THR A 114 44.95 -7.09 37.65
C THR A 114 45.76 -8.36 37.45
N GLN A 115 46.60 -8.66 38.46
CA GLN A 115 47.30 -9.92 38.60
C GLN A 115 46.33 -11.08 38.36
N VAL A 116 46.67 -11.93 37.40
CA VAL A 116 45.94 -13.15 37.08
C VAL A 116 46.13 -14.10 38.27
N ALA A 117 45.17 -14.11 39.19
CA ALA A 117 45.08 -15.09 40.26
C ALA A 117 44.70 -16.46 39.67
N GLY A 118 45.69 -17.18 39.15
CA GLY A 118 45.45 -18.46 38.48
C GLY A 118 46.59 -19.48 38.56
N ASN A 119 47.62 -19.24 39.38
CA ASN A 119 48.87 -20.03 39.29
C ASN A 119 49.50 -20.32 40.66
N GLU A 120 49.19 -19.55 41.70
CA GLU A 120 49.89 -19.66 43.00
C GLU A 120 49.58 -20.97 43.75
N LYS A 121 48.37 -21.52 43.54
CA LYS A 121 47.91 -22.72 44.25
C LYS A 121 48.27 -24.05 43.57
N LEU A 122 48.89 -24.01 42.39
CA LEU A 122 49.36 -25.19 41.66
C LEU A 122 50.83 -25.50 41.93
N GLU A 123 51.64 -24.50 42.30
CA GLU A 123 53.06 -24.68 42.62
C GLU A 123 53.27 -25.27 44.03
N GLU A 124 52.38 -24.97 44.99
CA GLU A 124 52.42 -25.55 46.34
C GLU A 124 52.14 -27.07 46.35
N TYR A 125 51.31 -27.56 45.41
CA TYR A 125 50.92 -28.98 45.33
C TYR A 125 51.96 -29.87 44.63
N VAL A 126 52.78 -29.28 43.75
CA VAL A 126 53.81 -30.01 42.98
C VAL A 126 55.09 -30.25 43.79
N ILE A 127 55.37 -29.42 44.81
CA ILE A 127 56.56 -29.58 45.66
C ILE A 127 56.40 -30.74 46.67
N GLU A 128 55.19 -30.98 47.18
CA GLU A 128 54.96 -32.00 48.22
C GLU A 128 55.04 -33.44 47.67
N HIS A 129 54.77 -33.66 46.38
CA HIS A 129 54.62 -35.02 45.82
C HIS A 129 55.74 -35.46 44.86
N VAL A 130 56.82 -34.67 44.67
CA VAL A 130 57.93 -35.01 43.75
C VAL A 130 59.27 -35.26 44.46
N GLY A 131 59.40 -34.99 45.76
CA GLY A 131 60.74 -34.84 46.37
C GLY A 131 61.20 -35.85 47.41
N ALA A 132 60.37 -36.81 47.86
CA ALA A 132 60.83 -37.87 48.74
C ALA A 132 61.63 -38.92 47.94
N GLY A 133 62.90 -38.62 47.68
CA GLY A 133 63.96 -39.59 47.42
C GLY A 133 64.04 -40.16 46.00
N VAL A 134 64.77 -39.47 45.12
CA VAL A 134 65.76 -40.10 44.23
C VAL A 134 66.94 -39.13 44.05
N THR A 135 68.12 -39.63 44.40
CA THR A 135 69.44 -39.02 44.35
C THR A 135 69.96 -38.85 42.92
N ASP A 136 70.95 -37.97 42.77
CA ASP A 136 71.86 -37.82 41.63
C ASP A 136 71.42 -36.94 40.45
N PHE A 137 71.62 -35.64 40.67
CA PHE A 137 71.82 -34.65 39.62
C PHE A 137 73.19 -34.87 38.95
N ASN A 138 73.21 -35.21 37.66
CA ASN A 138 74.42 -35.10 36.83
C ASN A 138 74.07 -35.08 35.33
N GLY A 139 74.18 -33.93 34.65
CA GLY A 139 74.10 -33.90 33.19
C GLY A 139 73.66 -32.58 32.55
N THR A 140 74.62 -31.66 32.41
CA THR A 140 74.77 -30.63 31.36
C THR A 140 73.55 -30.22 30.52
N LEU A 141 73.09 -28.99 30.76
CA LEU A 141 72.25 -28.21 29.84
C LEU A 141 73.03 -27.94 28.55
N ALA A 142 72.66 -28.58 27.45
CA ALA A 142 73.11 -28.20 26.11
C ALA A 142 71.97 -27.46 25.40
N THR A 143 72.17 -26.17 25.23
CA THR A 143 71.28 -25.24 24.53
C THR A 143 71.50 -25.27 23.02
N VAL A 144 70.44 -24.90 22.28
CA VAL A 144 70.38 -24.36 20.90
C VAL A 144 70.75 -25.35 19.76
N ASN A 145 70.06 -25.42 18.61
CA ASN A 145 69.56 -24.33 17.79
C ASN A 145 68.35 -24.68 16.91
N TYR A 146 67.46 -23.70 16.79
CA TYR A 146 66.42 -23.59 15.79
C TYR A 146 67.00 -23.48 14.37
N LYS A 147 66.32 -24.08 13.39
CA LYS A 147 66.34 -23.62 11.99
C LYS A 147 64.95 -23.72 11.34
N LYS A 148 64.44 -22.51 11.07
CA LYS A 148 63.55 -22.04 10.00
C LYS A 148 62.13 -22.60 9.88
#